data_AF-W9TNY7-F1
#
_entry.id   AF-W9TNY7-F1
#
_cell.length_a   1.000
_cell.length_b   1.000
_cell.length_c   1.000
_cell.angle_alpha   90.00
_cell.angle_beta   90.00
_cell.angle_gamma   90.00
#
_symmetry.space_group_name_H-M   'P 1'
#
loop_
_entity.id
_entity.type
_entity.pdbx_description
1 polymer ?
#
loop_
_entity_poly.entity_id
_entity_poly.type
_entity_poly.pdbx_seq_one_letter_code
_entity_poly.pdbx_strand_id
1 'polypeptide(L)'
;MGLFNTILEKIGLGKAHAAPGSTAPTTPPEASTGGAAAPVTPVMDQVDVAAKLDGMAANNPEKLNWRTSIVDLLKLLGLDSSLTARKELASELGCPQDKMADSAQMNMWLHKTVLNRLAENGGNVPADLLD
;
A
#
# COMPACT_ATOMS: atom_id res chain seq x y z
N MET A 1 -5.90 17.29 6.62
CA MET A 1 -5.77 15.91 6.12
C MET A 1 -4.29 15.59 6.15
N GLY A 2 -3.87 14.60 6.93
CA GLY A 2 -2.47 14.23 7.04
C GLY A 2 -1.93 13.56 5.79
N LEU A 3 -0.64 13.71 5.51
CA LEU A 3 0.04 13.10 4.36
C LEU A 3 -0.19 11.57 4.29
N PHE A 4 -0.20 10.92 5.46
CA PHE A 4 -0.48 9.49 5.58
C PHE A 4 -1.90 9.11 5.14
N ASN A 5 -2.90 9.92 5.49
CA ASN A 5 -4.28 9.64 5.11
C ASN A 5 -4.44 9.73 3.57
N THR A 6 -3.80 10.71 2.94
CA THR A 6 -3.77 10.83 1.48
C THR A 6 -3.12 9.60 0.82
N ILE A 7 -2.07 9.03 1.44
CA ILE A 7 -1.47 7.76 0.98
C ILE A 7 -2.51 6.63 1.03
N LEU A 8 -3.23 6.48 2.15
CA LEU A 8 -4.28 5.47 2.28
C LEU A 8 -5.37 5.65 1.21
N GLU A 9 -5.84 6.87 0.97
CA GLU A 9 -6.87 7.15 -0.03
C GLU A 9 -6.39 6.80 -1.45
N LYS A 10 -5.15 7.16 -1.82
CA LYS A 10 -4.57 6.83 -3.12
C LYS A 10 -4.41 5.31 -3.29
N ILE A 11 -4.04 4.63 -2.21
CA ILE A 11 -3.95 3.17 -2.17
C ILE A 11 -5.33 2.53 -2.02
N GLY A 12 -6.41 3.29 -1.82
CA GLY A 12 -7.77 2.76 -1.74
C GLY A 12 -8.08 2.04 -0.42
N LEU A 13 -7.29 2.32 0.62
CA LEU A 13 -7.53 1.90 2.00
C LEU A 13 -8.43 2.91 2.76
N GLY A 14 -8.70 4.08 2.16
CA GLY A 14 -9.65 5.08 2.64
C GLY A 14 -11.10 4.73 2.26
N LYS A 15 -12.06 5.18 3.08
CA LYS A 15 -13.49 4.81 3.11
C LYS A 15 -14.22 4.89 1.75
N ALA A 16 -14.02 3.89 0.92
CA ALA A 16 -14.91 3.38 -0.12
C ALA A 16 -14.25 2.13 -0.69
N HIS A 17 -14.59 0.97 -0.13
CA HIS A 17 -14.61 -0.25 -0.92
C HIS A 17 -15.70 -0.06 -2.00
N ALA A 18 -15.37 0.70 -3.03
CA ALA A 18 -16.07 0.64 -4.30
C ALA A 18 -15.22 -0.25 -5.18
N ALA A 19 -15.44 -1.55 -5.07
CA ALA A 19 -15.19 -2.45 -6.18
C ALA A 19 -16.26 -2.16 -7.25
N PRO A 20 -15.93 -1.63 -8.43
CA PRO A 20 -16.75 -1.89 -9.59
C PRO A 20 -16.37 -3.27 -10.11
N GLY A 21 -17.25 -4.25 -9.89
CA GLY A 21 -17.52 -5.32 -10.84
C GLY A 21 -16.49 -6.44 -10.96
N SER A 22 -16.83 -7.60 -10.39
CA SER A 22 -16.94 -8.79 -11.22
C SER A 22 -18.42 -9.08 -11.46
N THR A 23 -19.03 -8.36 -12.40
CA THR A 23 -20.22 -8.87 -13.09
C THR A 23 -19.74 -9.94 -14.05
N ALA A 24 -19.74 -11.20 -13.61
CA ALA A 24 -19.73 -12.32 -14.54
C ALA A 24 -21.19 -12.64 -14.92
N PRO A 25 -21.64 -12.39 -16.16
CA PRO A 25 -22.85 -13.01 -16.64
C PRO A 25 -22.47 -14.44 -17.04
N THR A 26 -22.82 -15.44 -16.24
CA THR A 26 -22.82 -16.81 -16.73
C THR A 26 -24.12 -17.49 -16.34
N THR A 27 -24.99 -17.53 -17.35
CA THR A 27 -26.08 -18.46 -17.60
C THR A 27 -25.86 -19.84 -16.98
N PRO A 28 -26.90 -20.50 -16.44
CA PRO A 28 -26.80 -21.89 -15.97
C PRO A 28 -26.59 -22.88 -17.13
N PRO A 29 -25.70 -23.87 -16.96
CA PRO A 29 -25.94 -25.19 -17.51
C PRO A 29 -25.87 -26.28 -16.44
N GLU A 30 -26.67 -27.29 -16.67
CA GLU A 30 -26.86 -28.50 -15.89
C GLU A 30 -25.58 -29.28 -15.54
N ALA A 31 -25.68 -29.96 -14.39
CA ALA A 31 -25.05 -31.23 -13.99
C ALA A 31 -23.81 -31.74 -14.75
N SER A 32 -22.70 -31.92 -14.02
CA SER A 32 -21.98 -33.21 -13.91
C SER A 32 -20.79 -33.19 -12.94
N THR A 33 -20.72 -34.29 -12.18
CA THR A 33 -19.71 -34.83 -11.26
C THR A 33 -18.22 -34.47 -11.45
N GLY A 34 -17.57 -34.14 -10.32
CA GLY A 34 -16.25 -34.67 -9.96
C GLY A 34 -15.04 -33.74 -10.15
N GLY A 35 -14.55 -33.16 -9.05
CA GLY A 35 -13.24 -32.49 -9.01
C GLY A 35 -13.04 -31.77 -7.68
N ALA A 36 -11.97 -32.12 -6.97
CA ALA A 36 -11.71 -31.73 -5.58
C ALA A 36 -11.82 -30.21 -5.35
N ALA A 37 -12.71 -29.85 -4.42
CA ALA A 37 -12.77 -28.52 -3.85
C ALA A 37 -11.51 -28.29 -2.99
N ALA A 38 -10.52 -27.62 -3.56
CA ALA A 38 -9.64 -26.80 -2.74
C ALA A 38 -10.46 -25.59 -2.29
N PRO A 39 -10.63 -25.32 -0.98
CA PRO A 39 -11.17 -24.06 -0.56
C PRO A 39 -10.13 -23.01 -0.94
N VAL A 40 -10.33 -22.33 -2.06
CA VAL A 40 -9.74 -20.99 -2.21
C VAL A 40 -10.52 -20.19 -1.18
N THR A 41 -9.91 -20.05 0.00
CA THR A 41 -10.33 -19.09 1.01
C THR A 41 -10.65 -17.80 0.26
N PRO A 42 -11.84 -17.20 0.47
CA PRO A 42 -12.06 -15.86 -0.05
C PRO A 42 -10.91 -15.04 0.52
N VAL A 43 -9.99 -14.63 -0.35
CA VAL A 43 -8.96 -13.66 0.00
C VAL A 43 -9.75 -12.55 0.62
N MET A 44 -9.53 -12.37 1.93
CA MET A 44 -10.12 -11.28 2.66
C MET A 44 -9.87 -10.03 1.83
N ASP A 45 -10.87 -9.17 1.87
CA ASP A 45 -11.03 -7.88 1.19
C ASP A 45 -9.90 -6.87 1.53
N GLN A 46 -8.66 -7.35 1.55
CA GLN A 46 -7.46 -6.64 1.92
C GLN A 46 -6.85 -6.13 0.63
N VAL A 47 -6.66 -4.83 0.57
CA VAL A 47 -6.07 -4.19 -0.59
C VAL A 47 -4.61 -4.60 -0.66
N ASP A 48 -4.22 -5.29 -1.73
CA ASP A 48 -2.82 -5.66 -1.94
C ASP A 48 -1.98 -4.43 -2.27
N VAL A 49 -1.37 -3.86 -1.22
CA VAL A 49 -0.62 -2.61 -1.28
C VAL A 49 0.58 -2.77 -2.20
N ALA A 50 1.28 -3.90 -2.10
CA ALA A 50 2.45 -4.16 -2.91
C ALA A 50 2.10 -4.26 -4.39
N ALA A 51 1.05 -5.01 -4.76
CA ALA A 51 0.59 -5.08 -6.14
C ALA A 51 0.11 -3.72 -6.66
N LYS A 52 -0.56 -2.91 -5.83
CA LYS A 52 -1.02 -1.57 -6.21
C LYS A 52 0.14 -0.61 -6.47
N LEU A 53 1.11 -0.57 -5.57
CA LEU A 53 2.31 0.25 -5.72
C LEU A 53 3.18 -0.25 -6.89
N ASP A 54 3.32 -1.56 -7.08
CA ASP A 54 4.06 -2.14 -8.20
C ASP A 54 3.41 -1.80 -9.54
N GLY A 55 2.09 -1.93 -9.65
CA GLY A 55 1.32 -1.52 -10.82
C GLY A 55 1.46 -0.03 -11.10
N MET A 56 1.38 0.83 -10.09
CA MET A 56 1.64 2.25 -10.25
C MET A 56 3.08 2.49 -10.72
N ALA A 57 4.08 1.84 -10.12
CA ALA A 57 5.49 2.02 -10.46
C ALA A 57 5.79 1.57 -11.88
N ALA A 58 5.19 0.48 -12.34
CA ALA A 58 5.28 0.00 -13.71
C ALA A 58 4.64 0.98 -14.72
N ASN A 59 3.59 1.70 -14.31
CA ASN A 59 2.97 2.74 -15.12
C ASN A 59 3.69 4.10 -15.03
N ASN A 60 4.64 4.25 -14.10
CA ASN A 60 5.41 5.48 -13.99
C ASN A 60 6.59 5.44 -14.98
N PRO A 61 6.87 6.55 -15.69
CA PRO A 61 8.00 6.63 -16.61
C PRO A 61 9.35 6.66 -15.87
N GLU A 62 9.33 7.00 -14.59
CA GLU A 62 10.51 7.01 -13.72
C GLU A 62 10.68 5.68 -12.98
N LYS A 63 11.93 5.23 -12.87
CA LYS A 63 12.28 4.00 -12.15
C LYS A 63 12.36 4.27 -10.64
N LEU A 64 11.19 4.38 -10.01
CA LEU A 64 11.01 4.73 -8.60
C LEU A 64 11.13 3.49 -7.70
N ASN A 65 12.03 3.51 -6.72
CA ASN A 65 12.25 2.40 -5.79
C ASN A 65 11.44 2.55 -4.51
N TRP A 66 10.11 2.56 -4.63
CA TRP A 66 9.19 2.75 -3.50
C TRP A 66 9.38 1.73 -2.37
N ARG A 67 9.96 0.56 -2.65
CA ARG A 67 10.25 -0.54 -1.71
C ARG A 67 11.38 -0.26 -0.72
N THR A 68 12.26 0.69 -1.04
CA THR A 68 13.41 1.04 -0.18
C THR A 68 13.46 2.52 0.12
N SER A 69 12.78 3.34 -0.69
CA SER A 69 12.80 4.79 -0.62
C SER A 69 11.40 5.34 -0.40
N ILE A 70 11.18 5.92 0.78
CA ILE A 70 9.96 6.68 1.06
C ILE A 70 9.82 7.93 0.15
N VAL A 71 10.91 8.51 -0.38
CA VAL A 71 10.81 9.58 -1.41
C VAL A 71 10.10 9.04 -2.64
N ASP A 72 10.58 7.91 -3.16
CA ASP A 72 10.06 7.32 -4.39
C ASP A 72 8.60 6.89 -4.22
N LEU A 73 8.23 6.38 -3.04
CA LEU A 73 6.84 6.07 -2.71
C LEU A 73 5.95 7.32 -2.73
N LEU A 74 6.41 8.45 -2.17
CA LEU A 74 5.68 9.72 -2.21
C LEU A 74 5.55 10.23 -3.65
N LYS A 75 6.64 10.22 -4.44
CA LYS A 75 6.63 10.60 -5.86
C LYS A 75 5.64 9.77 -6.65
N LEU A 76 5.64 8.45 -6.41
CA LEU A 76 4.77 7.50 -7.09
C LEU A 76 3.28 7.84 -6.89
N LEU A 77 2.93 8.27 -5.68
CA LEU A 77 1.58 8.68 -5.33
C LEU A 77 1.24 10.10 -5.80
N GLY A 78 2.21 10.82 -6.37
CA GLY A 78 2.08 12.22 -6.76
C GLY A 78 2.06 13.17 -5.56
N LEU A 79 2.69 12.77 -4.45
CA LEU A 79 2.81 13.58 -3.24
C LEU A 79 4.13 14.35 -3.22
N ASP A 80 4.14 15.45 -2.47
CA ASP A 80 5.37 16.20 -2.23
C ASP A 80 6.37 15.31 -1.48
N SER A 81 7.53 15.12 -2.08
CA SER A 81 8.58 14.26 -1.54
C SER A 81 9.70 15.07 -0.87
N SER A 82 9.41 16.35 -0.57
CA SER A 82 10.37 17.26 0.04
C SER A 82 10.57 16.93 1.51
N LEU A 83 11.65 17.47 2.09
CA LEU A 83 11.95 17.32 3.52
C LEU A 83 10.79 17.76 4.40
N THR A 84 10.03 18.80 3.99
CA THR A 84 8.84 19.26 4.71
C THR A 84 7.78 18.16 4.81
N ALA A 85 7.39 17.55 3.69
CA ALA A 85 6.40 16.47 3.68
C ALA A 85 6.88 15.25 4.47
N ARG A 86 8.16 14.88 4.37
CA ARG A 86 8.75 13.82 5.20
C ARG A 86 8.68 14.14 6.69
N LYS A 87 8.98 15.37 7.10
CA LYS A 87 8.91 15.78 8.51
C LYS A 87 7.48 15.83 9.02
N GLU A 88 6.53 16.22 8.17
CA GLU A 88 5.10 16.18 8.49
C GLU A 88 4.63 14.74 8.69
N LEU A 89 4.93 13.86 7.72
CA LEU A 89 4.63 12.42 7.83
C LEU A 89 5.31 11.78 9.05
N ALA A 90 6.55 12.18 9.34
CA ALA A 90 7.27 11.72 10.52
C ALA A 90 6.57 12.16 11.81
N SER A 91 6.16 13.42 11.88
CA SER A 91 5.45 13.97 13.04
C SER A 91 4.08 13.30 13.23
N GLU A 92 3.34 13.10 12.14
CA GLU A 92 2.04 12.40 12.13
C GLU A 92 2.16 10.95 12.61
N LEU A 93 3.23 10.26 12.22
CA LEU A 93 3.48 8.88 12.62
C LEU A 93 4.16 8.76 14.00
N GLY A 94 4.52 9.87 14.65
CA GLY A 94 5.19 9.86 15.94
C GLY A 94 6.66 9.42 15.87
N CYS A 95 7.38 9.81 14.82
CA CYS A 95 8.79 9.50 14.63
C CYS A 95 9.63 9.98 15.82
N PRO A 96 10.43 9.11 16.45
CA PRO A 96 11.25 9.48 17.59
C PRO A 96 12.34 10.47 17.17
N GLN A 97 12.62 11.44 18.04
CA GLN A 97 13.62 12.49 17.80
C GLN A 97 15.03 11.93 17.58
N ASP A 98 15.32 10.76 18.16
CA ASP A 98 16.55 9.98 17.96
C ASP A 98 16.77 9.61 16.48
N LYS A 99 15.69 9.22 15.78
CA LYS A 99 15.72 8.89 14.36
C LYS A 99 15.65 10.13 13.47
N MET A 100 15.08 11.24 13.95
CA MET A 100 15.05 12.51 13.20
C MET A 100 16.42 13.16 13.06
N ALA A 101 17.39 12.83 13.93
CA ALA A 101 18.74 13.37 13.86
C ALA A 101 19.53 12.84 12.64
N ASP A 102 19.22 11.64 12.17
CA ASP A 102 19.88 11.00 11.04
C ASP A 102 18.91 10.79 9.88
N SER A 103 19.13 11.45 8.74
CA SER A 103 18.21 11.37 7.60
C SER A 103 18.13 9.96 6.97
N ALA A 104 19.16 9.13 7.10
CA ALA A 104 19.09 7.76 6.59
C ALA A 104 18.19 6.89 7.50
N GLN A 105 18.42 6.96 8.81
CA GLN A 105 17.58 6.27 9.79
C GLN A 105 16.14 6.79 9.77
N MET A 106 15.94 8.10 9.65
CA MET A 106 14.61 8.71 9.48
C MET A 106 13.90 8.11 8.27
N ASN A 107 14.56 8.01 7.12
CA ASN A 107 13.94 7.49 5.90
C ASN A 107 13.58 6.02 6.01
N MET A 108 14.48 5.20 6.57
CA MET A 108 14.24 3.78 6.80
C MET A 108 13.08 3.58 7.79
N TRP A 109 13.09 4.32 8.89
CA TRP A 109 12.03 4.27 9.89
C TRP A 109 10.69 4.71 9.29
N LEU A 110 10.64 5.84 8.57
CA LEU A 110 9.40 6.29 7.94
C LEU A 110 8.86 5.27 6.95
N HIS A 111 9.73 4.71 6.11
CA HIS A 111 9.34 3.69 5.14
C HIS A 111 8.66 2.50 5.83
N LYS A 112 9.32 1.94 6.86
CA LYS A 112 8.80 0.81 7.63
C LYS A 112 7.50 1.15 8.36
N THR A 113 7.44 2.31 9.03
CA THR A 113 6.24 2.73 9.77
C THR A 113 5.06 2.98 8.85
N VAL A 114 5.28 3.60 7.68
CA VAL A 114 4.22 3.79 6.67
C VAL A 114 3.66 2.44 6.24
N LEU A 115 4.54 1.50 5.86
CA LEU A 115 4.13 0.17 5.42
C LEU A 115 3.40 -0.62 6.52
N ASN A 116 3.91 -0.57 7.75
CA ASN A 116 3.27 -1.19 8.89
C ASN A 116 1.87 -0.61 9.11
N ARG A 117 1.75 0.73 9.06
CA ARG A 117 0.47 1.41 9.24
C ARG A 117 -0.50 1.11 8.09
N LEU A 118 -0.02 0.96 6.86
CA LEU A 118 -0.84 0.49 5.73
C LEU A 118 -1.38 -0.92 5.99
N ALA A 119 -0.53 -1.82 6.51
CA ALA A 119 -0.96 -3.17 6.88
C ALA A 119 -2.01 -3.15 8.00
N GLU A 120 -1.82 -2.32 9.04
CA GLU A 120 -2.78 -2.14 10.13
C GLU A 120 -4.15 -1.59 9.65
N ASN A 121 -4.17 -0.81 8.56
CA ASN A 121 -5.38 -0.23 7.99
C ASN A 121 -6.09 -1.13 6.98
N GLY A 122 -5.76 -2.43 6.93
CA GLY A 122 -6.38 -3.42 6.04
C GLY A 122 -5.63 -3.66 4.73
N GLY A 123 -4.41 -3.15 4.60
CA GLY A 123 -3.53 -3.43 3.47
C GLY A 123 -2.84 -4.79 3.61
N ASN A 124 -2.68 -5.52 2.51
CA ASN A 124 -1.76 -6.64 2.45
C ASN A 124 -0.37 -6.12 2.05
N VAL A 125 0.59 -6.20 2.97
CA VAL A 125 1.99 -5.79 2.76
C VAL A 125 2.88 -7.02 2.99
N PRO A 126 3.70 -7.43 2.02
CA PRO A 126 4.60 -8.57 2.17
C PRO A 126 5.67 -8.30 3.22
N ALA A 127 6.02 -9.35 3.98
CA ALA A 127 7.01 -9.28 5.07
C ALA A 127 8.38 -8.76 4.63
N ASP A 128 8.78 -9.01 3.38
CA ASP A 128 10.02 -8.51 2.76
C ASP A 128 10.12 -6.97 2.81
N LEU A 129 8.99 -6.26 2.79
CA LEU A 129 8.94 -4.80 2.88
C LEU A 129 8.84 -4.30 4.33
N LEU A 130 8.52 -5.18 5.27
CA LEU A 130 8.42 -4.89 6.70
C LEU A 130 9.74 -5.13 7.46
N ASP A 131 10.75 -5.70 6.79
CA ASP A 131 12.08 -6.03 7.33
C ASP A 131 13.05 -4.82 7.40
#